data_AF-A0A923N2Z6-F1
#
_entry.id   AF-A0A923N2Z6-F1
#
_cell.length_a   1.000
_cell.length_b   1.000
_cell.length_c   1.000
_cell.angle_alpha   90.00
_cell.angle_beta   90.00
_cell.angle_gamma   90.00
#
_symmetry.space_group_name_H-M   'P 1'
#
loop_
_entity.id
_entity.type
_entity.pdbx_description
1 polymer ?
#
loop_
_entity_poly.entity_id
_entity_poly.type
_entity_poly.pdbx_seq_one_letter_code
_entity_poly.pdbx_strand_id
1 'polypeptide(L)' 'MLHFSRSDLEDAVLDNADLKGANLRGINLKNTSLHGADLRNVCYLNEAALRDADTTGILLR' A
#
# COMPACT_ATOMS: atom_id res chain seq x y z
N MET A 1 -0.27 -16.22 2.80
CA MET A 1 -0.22 -14.94 3.51
C MET A 1 1.13 -14.32 3.20
N LEU A 2 1.16 -13.21 2.46
CA LEU A 2 2.41 -12.46 2.22
C LEU A 2 2.71 -11.66 3.49
N HIS A 3 3.80 -12.01 4.18
CA HIS A 3 4.30 -11.28 5.35
C HIS A 3 5.32 -10.25 4.87
N PHE A 4 4.95 -8.97 4.87
CA PHE A 4 5.86 -7.85 4.68
C PHE A 4 6.28 -7.30 6.05
N SER A 5 7.06 -8.07 6.80
CA SER A 5 7.62 -7.62 8.07
C SER A 5 8.84 -6.72 7.79
N ARG A 6 8.65 -5.39 7.86
CA ARG A 6 9.66 -4.33 7.60
C ARG A 6 10.20 -4.26 6.16
N SER A 7 9.32 -4.36 5.17
CA SER A 7 9.70 -3.93 3.83
C SER A 7 9.55 -2.42 3.74
N ASP A 8 10.67 -1.73 3.53
CA ASP A 8 10.68 -0.34 3.08
C ASP A 8 10.27 -0.38 1.61
N LEU A 9 9.02 -0.04 1.31
CA LEU A 9 8.52 0.09 -0.06
C LEU A 9 8.63 1.55 -0.53
N GLU A 10 9.47 2.34 0.14
CA GLU A 10 9.78 3.69 -0.26
C GLU A 10 10.23 3.72 -1.73
N ASP A 11 9.63 4.62 -2.50
CA ASP A 11 9.85 4.78 -3.94
C ASP A 11 9.50 3.54 -4.82
N ALA A 12 8.79 2.54 -4.28
CA ALA A 12 8.38 1.37 -5.06
C ALA A 12 7.24 1.67 -6.05
N VAL A 13 7.16 0.88 -7.13
CA VAL A 13 6.05 0.94 -8.10
C VAL A 13 5.17 -0.30 -7.92
N LEU A 14 3.94 -0.09 -7.46
CA LEU A 14 2.92 -1.11 -7.16
C LEU A 14 1.64 -0.88 -7.96
N ASP A 15 1.76 -0.29 -9.15
CA ASP A 15 0.62 -0.01 -10.01
C ASP A 15 -0.15 -1.29 -10.36
N ASN A 16 -1.47 -1.24 -10.20
CA ASN A 16 -2.39 -2.35 -10.40
C ASN A 16 -2.10 -3.59 -9.53
N ALA A 17 -1.33 -3.45 -8.44
CA ALA A 17 -1.06 -4.56 -7.54
C ALA A 17 -2.33 -5.01 -6.80
N ASP A 18 -2.50 -6.33 -6.67
CA ASP A 18 -3.51 -6.91 -5.77
C ASP A 18 -2.94 -6.98 -4.35
N LEU A 19 -3.33 -6.02 -3.52
CA LEU A 19 -2.98 -5.92 -2.10
C LEU A 19 -4.17 -6.27 -1.21
N LYS A 20 -5.19 -6.95 -1.74
CA LYS A 20 -6.40 -7.27 -0.99
C LYS A 20 -6.08 -8.09 0.26
N GLY A 21 -6.51 -7.60 1.41
CA GLY A 21 -6.27 -8.27 2.69
C GLY A 21 -4.81 -8.22 3.18
N ALA A 22 -3.96 -7.41 2.55
CA ALA A 22 -2.57 -7.28 2.97
C ALA A 22 -2.47 -6.68 4.38
N ASN A 23 -1.50 -7.15 5.15
CA ASN A 23 -1.12 -6.57 6.43
C ASN A 23 0.04 -5.59 6.18
N LEU A 24 -0.25 -4.29 6.25
CA LEU A 24 0.75 -3.24 6.01
C LEU A 24 1.32 -2.66 7.31
N ARG A 25 1.20 -3.39 8.43
CA ARG A 25 1.68 -2.92 9.74
C ARG A 25 3.19 -2.63 9.69
N GLY A 26 3.54 -1.36 9.79
CA GLY A 26 4.93 -0.90 9.84
C GLY A 26 5.64 -0.90 8.48
N ILE A 27 4.88 -0.92 7.38
CA ILE A 27 5.42 -0.68 6.04
C ILE A 27 5.50 0.83 5.81
N ASN A 28 6.61 1.28 5.26
CA ASN A 28 6.76 2.63 4.73
C ASN A 28 6.38 2.61 3.24
N LEU A 29 5.35 3.39 2.88
CA LEU A 29 4.86 3.55 1.51
C LEU A 29 5.14 4.97 0.98
N LYS A 30 6.10 5.67 1.58
CA LYS A 30 6.49 7.01 1.14
C LYS A 30 6.91 6.98 -0.33
N ASN A 31 6.41 7.89 -1.14
CA ASN A 31 6.67 7.97 -2.58
C ASN A 31 6.32 6.69 -3.38
N THR A 32 5.57 5.74 -2.81
CA THR A 32 5.15 4.54 -3.55
C THR A 32 4.07 4.91 -4.56
N SER A 33 4.18 4.38 -5.78
CA SER A 33 3.08 4.45 -6.76
C SER A 33 2.11 3.30 -6.54
N LEU A 34 0.85 3.61 -6.25
CA LEU A 34 -0.24 2.65 -6.04
C LEU A 34 -1.33 2.82 -7.10
N HIS A 35 -0.99 3.29 -8.29
CA HIS A 35 -1.98 3.63 -9.31
C HIS A 35 -2.85 2.41 -9.65
N GLY A 36 -4.16 2.50 -9.42
CA GLY A 36 -5.09 1.39 -9.68
C GLY A 36 -4.91 0.16 -8.77
N ALA A 37 -4.14 0.24 -7.68
CA ALA A 37 -3.94 -0.87 -6.76
C ALA A 37 -5.24 -1.22 -5.99
N ASP A 38 -5.42 -2.52 -5.71
CA ASP A 38 -6.55 -3.02 -4.93
C ASP A 38 -6.18 -3.12 -3.45
N LEU A 39 -6.68 -2.18 -2.64
CA LEU A 39 -6.41 -2.10 -1.20
C LEU A 39 -7.61 -2.55 -0.36
N ARG A 40 -8.56 -3.29 -0.93
CA ARG A 40 -9.76 -3.77 -0.19
C ARG A 40 -9.37 -4.69 0.96
N ASN A 41 -9.97 -4.50 2.13
CA ASN A 41 -9.68 -5.26 3.36
C ASN A 41 -8.23 -5.17 3.85
N VAL A 42 -7.43 -4.21 3.37
CA VAL A 42 -6.09 -3.98 3.91
C VAL A 42 -6.20 -3.58 5.38
N CYS A 43 -5.34 -4.17 6.21
CA CYS A 43 -5.26 -3.87 7.62
C CYS A 43 -4.02 -3.01 7.90
N TYR A 44 -4.13 -2.09 8.88
CA TYR A 44 -3.05 -1.20 9.30
C TYR A 44 -2.58 -0.19 8.24
N LEU A 45 -3.43 0.12 7.26
CA LEU A 45 -3.25 1.28 6.38
C LEU A 45 -3.60 2.54 7.17
N ASN A 46 -2.59 3.33 7.53
CA ASN A 46 -2.79 4.62 8.17
C ASN A 46 -2.46 5.76 7.20
N GLU A 47 -3.08 6.93 7.42
CA GLU A 47 -2.86 8.13 6.60
C GLU A 47 -1.37 8.49 6.50
N ALA A 48 -0.60 8.22 7.56
CA ALA A 48 0.85 8.47 7.56
C ALA A 48 1.61 7.62 6.53
N ALA A 49 1.18 6.39 6.25
CA ALA A 49 1.81 5.56 5.21
C ALA A 49 1.51 6.09 3.81
N LEU A 50 0.32 6.67 3.58
CA LEU A 50 -0.11 7.15 2.27
C LEU A 50 0.24 8.61 1.99
N ARG A 51 0.80 9.35 2.96
CA ARG A 51 0.93 10.82 2.92
C ARG A 51 1.66 11.33 1.68
N ASP A 52 2.54 10.51 1.11
CA ASP A 52 3.35 10.84 -0.07
C ASP A 52 3.20 9.79 -1.19
N ALA A 53 2.20 8.88 -1.11
CA ALA A 53 1.96 7.84 -2.11
C ALA A 53 0.98 8.34 -3.19
N ASP A 54 1.21 7.96 -4.45
CA ASP A 54 0.19 8.17 -5.49
C ASP A 54 -0.91 7.15 -5.33
N THR A 55 -2.03 7.59 -4.79
CA THR A 55 -3.24 6.77 -4.53
C THR A 55 -4.32 6.98 -5.60
N THR A 56 -3.97 7.54 -6.75
CA THR A 56 -4.93 7.75 -7.83
C THR A 56 -5.54 6.43 -8.29
N GLY A 57 -6.86 6.34 -8.26
CA GLY A 57 -7.60 5.17 -8.76
C GLY A 57 -7.50 3.93 -7.86
N ILE A 58 -6.99 4.03 -6.63
CA ILE A 58 -7.00 2.89 -5.72
C ILE A 58 -8.43 2.44 -5.42
N LEU A 59 -8.59 1.14 -5.21
CA LEU A 59 -9.85 0.56 -4.76
C LEU A 59 -9.82 0.37 -3.25
N LEU A 60 -10.64 1.16 -2.56
CA LEU A 60 -10.95 0.99 -1.14
C LEU A 60 -12.44 0.62 -1.03
N ARG A 61 -12.74 -0.46 -0.30
CA ARG A 61 -14.10 -0.87 0.06
C ARG A 61 -14.09 -1.48 1.45
#